data_AF-A0A4Y2EG70-F1
#
_entry.id   AF-A0A4Y2EG70-F1
#
_cell.length_a   1.000
_cell.length_b   1.000
_cell.length_c   1.000
_cell.angle_alpha   90.00
_cell.angle_beta   90.00
_cell.angle_gamma   90.00
#
_symmetry.space_group_name_H-M   'P 1'
#
loop_
_entity.id
_entity.type
_entity.pdbx_description
1 polymer ?
#
loop_
_entity_poly.entity_id
_entity_poly.type
_entity_poly.pdbx_seq_one_letter_code
_entity_poly.pdbx_strand_id
1 'polypeptide(L)'
;MAYFSASTNRWEVLLKYSPLALKKESDNRWSSCREPITVVHKHLVKIVEAVNLLALDAVSSPKTKFEAVSLLKGIQTFEFVAFTCFLAENIKKIDIVSKMLQKEDSLMLLATS
;
A
#
# COMPACT_ATOMS: atom_id res chain seq x y z
N MET A 1 1.55 -1.54 3.53
CA MET A 1 0.92 -2.77 4.07
C MET A 1 1.76 -3.50 5.10
N ALA A 2 3.09 -3.35 5.11
CA ALA A 2 4.01 -4.00 6.05
C ALA A 2 3.59 -3.94 7.54
N TYR A 3 3.07 -2.80 8.02
CA TYR A 3 2.54 -2.67 9.38
C TYR A 3 1.43 -3.72 9.65
N PHE A 4 0.41 -3.77 8.81
CA PHE A 4 -0.70 -4.72 8.99
C PHE A 4 -0.29 -6.16 8.68
N SER A 5 0.49 -6.41 7.62
CA SER A 5 0.88 -7.76 7.21
C SER A 5 1.87 -8.43 8.16
N ALA A 6 2.53 -7.67 9.05
CA ALA A 6 3.44 -8.20 10.05
C ALA A 6 2.73 -8.70 11.34
N SER A 7 1.39 -8.65 11.42
CA SER A 7 0.63 -9.20 12.55
C SER A 7 -0.79 -9.57 12.14
N THR A 8 -1.17 -10.83 12.37
CA THR A 8 -2.55 -11.32 12.13
C THR A 8 -3.60 -10.49 12.88
N ASN A 9 -3.32 -10.10 14.13
CA ASN A 9 -4.25 -9.26 14.90
C ASN A 9 -4.45 -7.87 14.27
N ARG A 10 -3.36 -7.22 13.84
CA ARG A 10 -3.47 -5.90 13.16
C ARG A 10 -4.22 -6.04 11.83
N TRP A 11 -3.99 -7.14 11.12
CA TRP A 11 -4.69 -7.45 9.87
C TRP A 11 -6.20 -7.61 10.09
N GLU A 12 -6.61 -8.38 11.09
CA GLU A 12 -8.03 -8.57 11.43
C GLU A 12 -8.71 -7.26 11.81
N VAL A 13 -8.04 -6.38 12.55
CA VAL A 13 -8.55 -5.04 12.84
C VAL A 13 -8.81 -4.27 11.55
N LEU A 14 -7.85 -4.25 10.60
CA LEU A 14 -8.03 -3.57 9.32
C LEU A 14 -9.25 -4.10 8.54
N LEU A 15 -9.45 -5.42 8.51
CA LEU A 15 -10.55 -6.07 7.80
C LEU A 15 -11.94 -5.69 8.33
N LYS A 16 -12.06 -5.30 9.61
CA LYS A 16 -13.32 -4.81 10.18
C LYS A 16 -13.77 -3.47 9.57
N TYR A 17 -12.81 -2.66 9.14
CA TYR A 17 -13.07 -1.31 8.64
C TYR A 17 -13.03 -1.25 7.12
N SER A 18 -12.28 -2.11 6.46
CA SER A 18 -12.12 -2.03 5.01
C SER A 18 -12.16 -3.42 4.36
N PRO A 19 -13.04 -3.65 3.36
CA PRO A 19 -13.11 -4.92 2.62
C PRO A 19 -11.92 -5.00 1.68
N LEU A 20 -10.74 -5.25 2.23
CA LEU A 20 -9.50 -5.21 1.47
C LEU A 20 -9.13 -6.63 1.04
N ALA A 21 -9.39 -6.91 -0.25
CA ALA A 21 -8.72 -7.98 -0.97
C ALA A 21 -7.25 -7.58 -1.20
N LEU A 22 -6.46 -7.54 -0.14
CA LEU A 22 -5.03 -7.34 -0.26
C LEU A 22 -4.38 -8.69 -0.45
N LYS A 23 -4.25 -9.08 -1.71
CA LYS A 23 -3.40 -10.20 -2.08
C LYS A 23 -1.98 -9.89 -1.60
N LYS A 24 -1.34 -10.86 -0.96
CA LYS A 24 0.06 -10.79 -0.51
C LYS A 24 0.93 -10.23 -1.66
N GLU A 25 1.74 -9.22 -1.36
CA GLU A 25 2.64 -8.60 -2.35
C GLU A 25 3.46 -9.70 -3.04
N SER A 26 3.27 -9.84 -4.36
CA SER A 26 4.16 -10.62 -5.23
C SER A 26 4.90 -9.64 -6.12
N ASP A 27 6.22 -9.59 -5.94
CA ASP A 27 7.26 -9.08 -6.82
C ASP A 27 6.98 -7.77 -7.61
N ASN A 28 7.62 -6.69 -7.13
CA ASN A 28 8.36 -5.63 -7.84
C ASN A 28 7.89 -5.13 -9.24
N ARG A 29 6.61 -5.27 -9.59
CA ARG A 29 6.02 -4.68 -10.81
C ARG A 29 4.91 -3.70 -10.44
N TRP A 30 4.80 -2.60 -11.20
CA TRP A 30 3.69 -1.64 -11.08
C TRP A 30 2.31 -2.30 -11.15
N SER A 31 2.20 -3.46 -11.80
CA SER A 31 1.00 -4.31 -11.79
C SER A 31 0.57 -4.74 -10.39
N SER A 32 1.52 -5.04 -9.50
CA SER A 32 1.28 -5.48 -8.13
C SER A 32 0.90 -4.32 -7.21
N CYS A 33 1.31 -3.09 -7.55
CA CYS A 33 0.95 -1.88 -6.79
C CYS A 33 -0.45 -1.35 -7.14
N ARG A 34 -1.03 -1.76 -8.27
CA ARG A 34 -2.33 -1.26 -8.74
C ARG A 34 -3.45 -1.44 -7.73
N GLU A 35 -3.61 -2.65 -7.23
CA GLU A 35 -4.69 -3.01 -6.32
C GLU A 35 -4.51 -2.35 -4.95
N PRO A 36 -3.32 -2.41 -4.30
CA PRO A 36 -3.05 -1.66 -3.07
C PRO A 36 -3.26 -0.14 -3.18
N ILE A 37 -2.79 0.51 -4.25
CA ILE A 37 -2.96 1.96 -4.44
C ILE A 37 -4.44 2.31 -4.57
N THR A 38 -5.18 1.52 -5.36
CA THR A 38 -6.63 1.72 -5.53
C THR A 38 -7.37 1.57 -4.21
N VAL A 39 -6.99 0.57 -3.42
CA VAL A 39 -7.51 0.31 -2.07
C VAL A 39 -7.25 1.48 -1.13
N VAL A 40 -6.00 1.96 -1.06
CA VAL A 40 -5.62 3.07 -0.20
C VAL A 40 -6.38 4.32 -0.62
N HIS A 41 -6.44 4.63 -1.92
CA HIS A 41 -7.17 5.78 -2.43
C HIS A 41 -8.67 5.75 -2.08
N LYS A 42 -9.33 4.59 -2.27
CA LYS A 42 -10.78 4.44 -2.02
C LYS A 42 -11.15 4.37 -0.54
N HIS A 43 -10.24 3.89 0.31
CA HIS A 43 -10.55 3.56 1.69
C HIS A 43 -9.64 4.26 2.71
N LEU A 44 -8.95 5.35 2.32
CA LEU A 44 -8.00 6.06 3.17
C LEU A 44 -8.59 6.42 4.53
N VAL A 45 -9.81 6.96 4.55
CA VAL A 45 -10.52 7.33 5.80
C VAL A 45 -10.64 6.12 6.74
N LYS A 46 -11.09 4.99 6.22
CA LYS A 46 -11.28 3.76 7.00
C LYS A 46 -9.96 3.15 7.46
N ILE A 47 -8.90 3.28 6.64
CA ILE A 47 -7.55 2.88 7.03
C ILE A 47 -7.07 3.75 8.20
N VAL A 48 -7.25 5.08 8.12
CA VAL A 48 -6.90 6.00 9.21
C VAL A 48 -7.66 5.65 10.50
N GLU A 49 -8.96 5.36 10.42
CA GLU A 49 -9.75 4.90 11.57
C GLU A 49 -9.18 3.62 12.21
N ALA A 50 -8.83 2.61 11.38
CA ALA A 50 -8.26 1.37 11.88
C ALA A 50 -6.89 1.57 12.55
N VAL A 51 -6.02 2.44 11.99
CA VAL A 51 -4.72 2.74 12.60
C VAL A 51 -4.89 3.55 13.89
N ASN A 52 -5.84 4.50 13.94
CA ASN A 52 -6.18 5.24 15.15
C ASN A 52 -6.63 4.31 16.28
N LEU A 53 -7.45 3.30 15.97
CA LEU A 53 -7.86 2.30 16.96
C LEU A 53 -6.65 1.58 17.55
N LEU A 54 -5.71 1.13 16.71
CA LEU A 54 -4.49 0.45 17.17
C LEU A 54 -3.54 1.38 17.95
N ALA A 55 -3.55 2.68 17.66
CA ALA A 55 -2.77 3.67 18.40
C ALA A 55 -3.32 3.93 19.81
N LEU A 56 -4.65 3.91 19.95
CA LEU A 56 -5.36 4.21 21.21
C LEU A 56 -5.68 2.96 22.05
N ASP A 57 -5.60 1.78 21.45
CA ASP A 57 -5.95 0.52 22.10
C ASP A 57 -5.14 0.27 23.39
N ALA A 58 -5.83 0.14 24.53
CA ALA A 58 -5.19 0.00 25.83
C ALA A 58 -4.31 -1.26 25.93
N VAL A 59 -4.68 -2.36 25.26
CA VAL A 59 -3.95 -3.64 25.30
C VAL A 59 -2.82 -3.74 24.27
N SER A 60 -2.72 -2.80 23.33
CA SER A 60 -1.64 -2.78 22.34
C SER A 60 -0.29 -2.43 22.98
N SER A 61 0.77 -3.12 22.54
CA SER A 61 2.13 -2.90 23.05
C SER A 61 2.63 -1.47 22.76
N PRO A 62 3.55 -0.91 23.58
CA PRO A 62 4.13 0.41 23.32
C PRO A 62 4.71 0.54 21.90
N LYS A 63 5.37 -0.51 21.40
CA LYS A 63 5.91 -0.55 20.04
C LYS A 63 4.81 -0.48 18.99
N THR A 64 3.73 -1.25 19.15
CA THR A 64 2.57 -1.25 18.24
C THR A 64 1.94 0.15 18.14
N LYS A 65 1.78 0.83 19.27
CA LYS A 65 1.26 2.20 19.34
C LYS A 65 2.19 3.20 18.67
N PHE A 66 3.48 3.12 18.95
CA PHE A 66 4.48 4.00 18.33
C PHE A 66 4.51 3.85 16.81
N GLU A 67 4.49 2.61 16.30
CA GLU A 67 4.42 2.33 14.87
C GLU A 67 3.10 2.83 14.26
N ALA A 68 1.96 2.70 14.96
CA ALA A 68 0.67 3.21 14.51
C ALA A 68 0.67 4.74 14.39
N VAL A 69 1.15 5.45 15.41
CA VAL A 69 1.27 6.91 15.42
C VAL A 69 2.22 7.38 14.31
N SER A 70 3.34 6.69 14.11
CA SER A 70 4.27 7.01 13.04
C SER A 70 3.64 6.81 11.66
N LEU A 71 2.85 5.75 11.48
CA LEU A 71 2.10 5.52 10.25
C LEU A 71 1.06 6.61 10.00
N LEU A 72 0.29 7.01 11.01
CA LEU A 72 -0.68 8.11 10.92
C LEU A 72 -0.03 9.41 10.46
N LYS A 73 1.10 9.78 11.08
CA LYS A 73 1.89 10.96 10.67
C LYS A 73 2.32 10.91 9.21
N GLY A 74 2.63 9.72 8.69
CA GLY A 74 3.03 9.54 7.29
C GLY A 74 1.86 9.59 6.30
N ILE A 75 0.70 9.03 6.64
CA ILE A 75 -0.43 8.91 5.70
C ILE A 75 -1.36 10.12 5.69
N GLN A 76 -1.27 10.99 6.71
CA GLN A 76 -2.10 12.19 6.83
C GLN A 76 -1.41 13.46 6.29
N THR A 77 -0.31 13.33 5.56
CA THR A 77 0.34 14.47 4.91
C THR A 77 -0.34 14.80 3.58
N PHE A 78 -0.25 16.06 3.16
CA PHE A 78 -0.74 16.49 1.85
C PHE A 78 -0.05 15.70 0.74
N GLU A 79 1.27 15.55 0.84
CA GLU A 79 2.09 14.82 -0.13
C GLU A 79 1.59 13.39 -0.30
N PHE A 80 1.34 12.67 0.81
CA PHE A 80 0.86 11.29 0.73
C PHE A 80 -0.48 11.20 0.01
N VAL A 81 -1.43 12.08 0.36
CA VAL A 81 -2.76 12.12 -0.26
C VAL A 81 -2.65 12.47 -1.74
N ALA A 82 -1.91 13.52 -2.08
CA ALA A 82 -1.72 13.99 -3.45
C ALA A 82 -1.05 12.91 -4.32
N PHE A 83 0.03 12.29 -3.85
CA PHE A 83 0.69 11.19 -4.55
C PHE A 83 -0.22 9.99 -4.70
N THR A 84 -1.00 9.63 -3.69
CA THR A 84 -1.95 8.52 -3.76
C THR A 84 -3.02 8.77 -4.82
N CYS A 85 -3.60 9.97 -4.86
CA CYS A 85 -4.57 10.36 -5.89
C CYS A 85 -3.95 10.34 -7.29
N PHE A 86 -2.79 10.99 -7.46
CA PHE A 86 -2.06 11.00 -8.72
C PHE A 86 -1.76 9.58 -9.23
N LEU A 87 -1.26 8.72 -8.35
CA LEU A 87 -0.98 7.33 -8.69
C LEU A 87 -2.27 6.57 -9.00
N ALA A 88 -3.34 6.71 -8.23
CA ALA A 88 -4.60 6.02 -8.50
C ALA A 88 -5.15 6.34 -9.90
N GLU A 89 -5.01 7.59 -10.36
CA GLU A 89 -5.41 8.02 -11.70
C GLU A 89 -4.49 7.49 -12.80
N ASN A 90 -3.19 7.40 -12.54
CA ASN A 90 -2.17 7.15 -13.56
C ASN A 90 -1.56 5.74 -13.54
N ILE A 91 -1.83 4.92 -12.53
CA ILE A 91 -1.20 3.60 -12.33
C ILE A 91 -1.39 2.66 -13.50
N LYS A 92 -2.51 2.77 -14.23
CA LYS A 92 -2.74 1.97 -15.44
C LYS A 92 -1.76 2.33 -16.56
N LYS A 93 -1.54 3.63 -16.78
CA LYS A 93 -0.62 4.13 -17.81
C LYS A 93 0.81 3.80 -17.44
N ILE A 94 1.18 4.02 -16.18
CA ILE A 94 2.51 3.70 -15.64
C ILE A 94 2.80 2.20 -15.80
N ASP A 95 1.84 1.31 -15.49
CA ASP A 95 1.99 -0.14 -15.65
C ASP A 95 2.17 -0.56 -17.12
N ILE A 96 1.47 0.08 -18.06
CA ILE A 96 1.65 -0.19 -19.49
C ILE A 96 3.07 0.19 -19.93
N VAL A 97 3.51 1.40 -19.63
CA VAL A 97 4.84 1.90 -20.01
C VAL A 97 5.93 1.03 -19.36
N SER A 98 5.78 0.67 -18.10
CA SER A 98 6.73 -0.23 -17.41
C SER A 98 6.83 -1.60 -18.08
N LYS A 99 5.71 -2.18 -18.52
CA LYS A 99 5.71 -3.45 -19.25
C LYS A 99 6.35 -3.35 -20.63
N MET A 100 6.23 -2.21 -21.30
CA MET A 100 6.88 -1.97 -22.59
C MET A 100 8.40 -1.92 -22.43
N LEU A 101 8.91 -1.10 -21.49
CA LEU A 101 10.34 -0.97 -21.22
C LEU A 101 10.97 -2.31 -20.83
N GLN A 102 10.32 -3.10 -19.96
CA GLN A 102 10.83 -4.41 -19.56
C GLN A 102 10.92 -5.42 -20.73
N LYS A 103 10.05 -5.30 -21.73
CA LYS A 103 10.12 -6.14 -22.94
C LYS A 103 11.30 -5.73 -23.82
N GLU A 104 11.53 -4.43 -24.00
CA GLU A 104 12.68 -3.91 -24.76
C GLU A 104 14.00 -4.35 -24.12
N ASP A 105 14.14 -4.21 -22.80
CA ASP A 105 15.34 -4.65 -22.07
C ASP A 105 15.63 -6.14 -22.26
N SER A 106 14.58 -6.98 -22.20
CA SER A 106 14.71 -8.43 -22.40
C SER A 106 15.17 -8.78 -23.81
N LEU A 107 14.70 -8.04 -24.82
CA LEU A 107 15.11 -8.24 -26.22
C LEU A 107 16.55 -7.79 -26.46
N MET A 108 16.97 -6.69 -25.85
CA MET A 108 18.35 -6.18 -25.94
C MET A 108 19.35 -7.18 -25.36
N LEU A 109 19.04 -7.81 -24.22
CA LEU A 109 19.91 -8.83 -23.61
C LEU A 109 20.10 -10.05 -24.51
N LEU A 110 19.01 -10.54 -25.14
CA LEU A 110 19.04 -11.66 -26.08
C LEU A 110 19.82 -11.35 -27.37
N ALA A 111 19.83 -10.10 -27.83
CA ALA A 111 20.55 -9.69 -29.02
C ALA A 111 22.08 -9.57 -28.80
N THR A 112 22.52 -9.54 -27.54
CA THR A 112 23.93 -9.37 -27.15
C THR A 112 24.60 -10.64 -26.63
N SER A 113 23.87 -11.77 -26.59
CA SER A 113 24.31 -13.09 -26.10
C SER A 113 24.43 -14.10 -27.23
#